data_AF-A0A699YV93-F1
#
_entry.id   AF-A0A699YV93-F1
#
_cell.length_a   1.000
_cell.length_b   1.000
_cell.length_c   1.000
_cell.angle_alpha   90.00
_cell.angle_beta   90.00
_cell.angle_gamma   90.00
#
_symmetry.space_group_name_H-M   'P 1'
#
loop_
_entity.id
_entity.type
_entity.pdbx_description
1 polymer ?
#
loop_
_entity_poly.entity_id
_entity_poly.type
_entity_poly.pdbx_seq_one_letter_code
_entity_poly.pdbx_strand_id
1 'polypeptide(L)'
;MHKQRVQRLQPVSGSALNKEHYLGLVRSIELELGAAWRDAMDAVAQGKDSKQSSKAALAAATHYTAYLDSYKHCATASLPARIDEDNEVIFLTASFNLGRVMHRCSLGNNTPQRELDIMVGAVRHLQWVVEYVAKYDITQFRDEARLSKELSDLLLEKVRLVPPGQVPKLGKGGSLASRQAIVHSLCHIESWAVDLSWDIIARFGAQPDLAPFLPHAFFEDFVSVADDECRHFLLLEARLRALGSHYGALAAHDGLWESAARTAHKLPARLAVEHCVHEARGLDRLPATIDNFRRNGDEETAVLLEAVIYPEEVTHCAAGVRWLKHLFQAARDMKPDPSQLQDSEGMGTQ
;
A
#
# COMPACT_ATOMS: atom_id res chain seq x y z
N MET A 1 -10.34 4.24 -34.63
CA MET A 1 -8.98 4.55 -35.11
C MET A 1 -7.92 3.66 -34.44
N HIS A 2 -7.72 3.74 -33.11
CA HIS A 2 -6.70 2.94 -32.41
C HIS A 2 -6.75 1.43 -32.69
N LYS A 3 -7.95 0.82 -32.70
CA LYS A 3 -8.14 -0.60 -33.05
C LYS A 3 -7.58 -0.98 -34.43
N GLN A 4 -7.76 -0.12 -35.43
CA GLN A 4 -7.23 -0.33 -36.79
C GLN A 4 -5.70 -0.14 -36.81
N ARG A 5 -5.16 0.82 -36.05
CA ARG A 5 -3.71 1.04 -35.91
C ARG A 5 -3.03 -0.18 -35.30
N VAL A 6 -3.56 -0.72 -34.20
CA VAL A 6 -3.08 -1.95 -33.57
C VAL A 6 -3.12 -3.14 -34.53
N GLN A 7 -4.24 -3.37 -35.22
CA GLN A 7 -4.37 -4.48 -36.18
C GLN A 7 -3.32 -4.46 -37.31
N ARG A 8 -2.87 -3.27 -37.72
CA ARG A 8 -1.87 -3.11 -38.79
C ARG A 8 -0.43 -3.25 -38.28
N LEU A 9 -0.15 -2.72 -37.08
CA LEU A 9 1.22 -2.64 -36.55
C LEU A 9 1.63 -3.89 -35.75
N GLN A 10 0.69 -4.55 -35.09
CA GLN A 10 1.01 -5.69 -34.21
C GLN A 10 1.68 -6.87 -34.93
N PRO A 11 1.31 -7.25 -36.17
CA PRO A 11 2.00 -8.30 -36.90
C PRO A 11 3.47 -7.97 -37.26
N VAL A 12 3.83 -6.69 -37.34
CA VAL A 12 5.20 -6.25 -37.68
C VAL A 12 6.07 -5.95 -36.44
N SER A 13 5.50 -6.09 -35.24
CA SER A 13 6.16 -5.90 -33.95
C SER A 13 7.10 -7.07 -33.66
N GLY A 14 8.40 -6.82 -33.58
CA GLY A 14 9.43 -7.68 -32.97
C GLY A 14 9.68 -9.09 -33.53
N SER A 15 8.73 -9.75 -34.19
CA SER A 15 8.78 -11.15 -34.63
C SER A 15 8.83 -11.29 -36.16
N ALA A 16 8.20 -10.38 -36.90
CA ALA A 16 8.21 -10.41 -38.37
C ALA A 16 9.38 -9.62 -39.00
N LEU A 17 9.98 -8.69 -38.28
CA LEU A 17 11.10 -7.87 -38.76
C LEU A 17 12.43 -8.34 -38.14
N ASN A 18 13.47 -8.41 -38.96
CA ASN A 18 14.82 -8.70 -38.47
C ASN A 18 15.36 -7.48 -37.68
N LYS A 19 15.56 -7.66 -36.37
CA LYS A 19 16.01 -6.61 -35.46
C LYS A 19 17.44 -6.11 -35.74
N GLU A 20 18.28 -6.90 -36.38
CA GLU A 20 19.63 -6.45 -36.76
C GLU A 20 19.59 -5.33 -37.80
N HIS A 21 18.61 -5.35 -38.70
CA HIS A 21 18.53 -4.42 -39.83
C HIS A 21 17.45 -3.34 -39.64
N TYR A 22 16.44 -3.60 -38.82
CA TYR A 22 15.26 -2.72 -38.68
C TYR A 22 15.04 -2.23 -37.24
N LEU A 23 16.09 -2.19 -36.40
CA LEU A 23 15.97 -1.87 -34.98
C LEU A 23 15.19 -0.58 -34.70
N GLY A 24 15.49 0.50 -35.43
CA GLY A 24 14.78 1.78 -35.29
C GLY A 24 13.30 1.70 -35.66
N LEU A 25 12.96 0.95 -36.72
CA LEU A 25 11.57 0.73 -37.13
C LEU A 25 10.81 -0.13 -36.11
N VAL A 26 11.44 -1.20 -35.61
CA VAL A 26 10.87 -2.05 -34.55
C VAL A 26 10.60 -1.20 -33.31
N ARG A 27 11.58 -0.39 -32.87
CA ARG A 27 11.40 0.57 -31.77
C ARG A 27 10.20 1.49 -32.01
N SER A 28 10.12 2.14 -33.17
CA SER A 28 9.00 3.04 -33.50
C SER A 28 7.64 2.32 -33.45
N ILE A 29 7.55 1.09 -33.96
CA ILE A 29 6.33 0.27 -33.92
C ILE A 29 5.92 -0.06 -32.48
N GLU A 30 6.86 -0.50 -31.64
CA GLU A 30 6.59 -0.82 -30.23
C GLU A 30 6.08 0.42 -29.47
N LEU A 31 6.72 1.58 -29.67
CA LEU A 31 6.29 2.83 -29.06
C LEU A 31 4.87 3.23 -29.49
N GLU A 32 4.59 3.15 -30.80
CA GLU A 32 3.28 3.48 -31.37
C GLU A 32 2.17 2.55 -30.88
N LEU A 33 2.45 1.26 -30.74
CA LEU A 33 1.53 0.30 -30.15
C LEU A 33 1.27 0.60 -28.67
N GLY A 34 2.31 0.94 -27.91
CA GLY A 34 2.19 1.38 -26.52
C GLY A 34 1.28 2.60 -26.37
N ALA A 35 1.45 3.62 -27.22
CA ALA A 35 0.61 4.81 -27.24
C ALA A 35 -0.85 4.48 -27.59
N ALA A 36 -1.07 3.70 -28.65
CA ALA A 36 -2.42 3.34 -29.10
C ALA A 36 -3.21 2.55 -28.04
N TRP A 37 -2.56 1.66 -27.30
CA TRP A 37 -3.19 0.90 -26.23
C TRP A 37 -3.48 1.75 -24.98
N ARG A 38 -2.58 2.66 -24.62
CA ARG A 38 -2.80 3.62 -23.53
C ARG A 38 -3.99 4.54 -23.83
N ASP A 39 -4.08 5.07 -25.04
CA ASP A 39 -5.19 5.94 -25.43
C ASP A 39 -6.52 5.16 -25.46
N ALA A 40 -6.49 3.91 -25.93
CA ALA A 40 -7.65 3.02 -25.85
C ALA A 40 -8.06 2.73 -24.40
N MET A 41 -7.11 2.53 -23.50
CA MET A 41 -7.36 2.37 -22.06
C MET A 41 -8.02 3.61 -21.48
N ASP A 42 -7.48 4.81 -21.72
CA ASP A 42 -8.02 6.06 -21.18
C ASP A 42 -9.45 6.33 -21.72
N ALA A 43 -9.71 6.04 -23.00
CA ALA A 43 -11.05 6.13 -23.58
C ALA A 43 -12.04 5.12 -22.96
N VAL A 44 -11.60 3.89 -22.69
CA VAL A 44 -12.44 2.86 -22.05
C VAL A 44 -12.71 3.19 -20.58
N ALA A 45 -11.73 3.75 -19.87
CA ALA A 45 -11.88 4.19 -18.48
C ALA A 45 -12.94 5.29 -18.34
N GLN A 46 -13.05 6.18 -19.33
CA GLN A 46 -14.13 7.18 -19.40
C GLN A 46 -15.52 6.55 -19.64
N GLY A 47 -15.56 5.33 -20.20
CA GLY A 47 -16.78 4.55 -20.49
C GLY A 47 -17.12 3.42 -19.49
N LYS A 48 -16.41 3.31 -18.36
CA LYS A 48 -16.65 2.38 -17.23
C LYS A 48 -16.50 0.85 -17.46
N ASP A 49 -15.86 0.37 -18.54
CA ASP A 49 -15.53 -1.07 -18.69
C ASP A 49 -14.13 -1.39 -18.10
N SER A 50 -14.10 -1.83 -16.84
CA SER A 50 -12.86 -2.09 -16.09
C SER A 50 -12.03 -3.26 -16.66
N LYS A 51 -12.66 -4.33 -17.17
CA LYS A 51 -11.94 -5.51 -17.68
C LYS A 51 -11.21 -5.18 -18.98
N GLN A 52 -11.87 -4.45 -19.87
CA GLN A 52 -11.28 -4.05 -21.13
C GLN A 52 -10.17 -3.00 -20.93
N SER A 53 -10.32 -2.11 -19.95
CA SER A 53 -9.28 -1.17 -19.52
C SER A 53 -8.02 -1.89 -19.03
N SER A 54 -8.15 -2.86 -18.12
CA SER A 54 -6.99 -3.63 -17.61
C SER A 54 -6.28 -4.42 -18.70
N LYS A 55 -7.02 -4.99 -19.66
CA LYS A 55 -6.44 -5.69 -20.82
C LYS A 55 -5.63 -4.74 -21.71
N ALA A 56 -6.14 -3.54 -21.96
CA ALA A 56 -5.44 -2.51 -22.72
C ALA A 56 -4.20 -2.00 -21.98
N ALA A 57 -4.28 -1.83 -20.66
CA ALA A 57 -3.14 -1.45 -19.81
C ALA A 57 -2.00 -2.48 -19.90
N LEU A 58 -2.33 -3.78 -19.81
CA LEU A 58 -1.34 -4.85 -19.94
C LEU A 58 -0.66 -4.84 -21.31
N ALA A 59 -1.43 -4.67 -22.38
CA ALA A 59 -0.89 -4.58 -23.74
C ALA A 59 0.02 -3.36 -23.92
N ALA A 60 -0.35 -2.19 -23.40
CA ALA A 60 0.49 -1.00 -23.42
C ALA A 60 1.83 -1.24 -22.69
N ALA A 61 1.78 -1.83 -21.49
CA ALA A 61 2.96 -2.12 -20.68
C ALA A 61 3.94 -3.05 -21.41
N THR A 62 3.43 -4.09 -22.08
CA THR A 62 4.25 -5.01 -22.89
C THR A 62 5.05 -4.27 -23.97
N HIS A 63 4.39 -3.40 -24.74
CA HIS A 63 5.01 -2.71 -25.86
C HIS A 63 6.01 -1.62 -25.42
N TYR A 64 5.70 -0.85 -24.37
CA TYR A 64 6.68 0.08 -23.80
C TYR A 64 7.90 -0.63 -23.20
N THR A 65 7.69 -1.79 -22.56
CA THR A 65 8.81 -2.60 -22.04
C THR A 65 9.70 -3.08 -23.18
N ALA A 66 9.12 -3.62 -24.26
CA ALA A 66 9.86 -4.05 -25.43
C ALA A 66 10.65 -2.91 -26.11
N TYR A 67 10.08 -1.70 -26.16
CA TYR A 67 10.76 -0.50 -26.63
C TYR A 67 11.99 -0.19 -25.77
N LEU A 68 11.81 -0.06 -24.44
CA LEU A 68 12.89 0.31 -23.52
C LEU A 68 13.99 -0.75 -23.48
N ASP A 69 13.63 -2.03 -23.49
CA ASP A 69 14.58 -3.15 -23.50
C ASP A 69 15.47 -3.16 -24.74
N SER A 70 14.99 -2.60 -25.86
CA SER A 70 15.80 -2.51 -27.08
C SER A 70 17.00 -1.57 -26.98
N TYR A 71 17.07 -0.72 -25.95
CA TYR A 71 18.22 0.17 -25.66
C TYR A 71 19.24 -0.46 -24.70
N LYS A 72 18.96 -1.65 -24.17
CA LYS A 72 19.90 -2.36 -23.29
C LYS A 72 21.06 -2.92 -24.12
N HIS A 73 22.25 -2.31 -24.01
CA HIS A 73 23.46 -2.78 -24.68
C HIS A 73 24.18 -3.93 -23.95
N CYS A 74 23.73 -4.33 -22.76
CA CYS A 74 24.24 -5.50 -22.05
C CYS A 74 23.15 -6.05 -21.11
N ALA A 75 23.25 -7.33 -20.74
CA ALA A 75 22.24 -8.12 -20.02
C ALA A 75 21.97 -7.69 -18.55
N THR A 76 22.11 -6.41 -18.23
CA THR A 76 21.76 -5.87 -16.91
C THR A 76 20.31 -5.38 -16.90
N ALA A 77 19.57 -5.72 -15.86
CA ALA A 77 18.16 -5.36 -15.69
C ALA A 77 17.92 -3.87 -15.36
N SER A 78 18.98 -3.04 -15.30
CA SER A 78 18.93 -1.63 -14.93
C SER A 78 18.62 -0.70 -16.11
N LEU A 79 18.01 0.45 -15.80
CA LEU A 79 17.82 1.53 -16.76
C LEU A 79 19.16 2.20 -17.10
N PRO A 80 19.34 2.70 -18.33
CA PRO A 80 20.59 3.31 -18.76
C PRO A 80 20.88 4.62 -18.01
N ALA A 81 22.16 4.90 -17.78
CA ALA A 81 22.62 6.11 -17.08
C ALA A 81 22.55 7.38 -17.94
N ARG A 82 22.59 7.22 -19.28
CA ARG A 82 22.44 8.27 -20.27
C ARG A 82 21.85 7.69 -21.55
N ILE A 83 20.91 8.40 -22.15
CA ILE A 83 20.40 8.15 -23.51
C ILE A 83 21.08 9.18 -24.43
N ASP A 84 21.30 8.80 -25.69
CA ASP A 84 21.78 9.76 -26.69
C ASP A 84 20.72 10.86 -26.95
N GLU A 85 21.17 12.04 -27.34
CA GLU A 85 20.32 13.25 -27.41
C GLU A 85 19.12 13.07 -28.34
N ASP A 86 19.28 12.32 -29.45
CA ASP A 86 18.22 12.10 -30.44
C ASP A 86 17.09 11.18 -29.91
N ASN A 87 17.39 10.32 -28.94
CA ASN A 87 16.44 9.35 -28.40
C ASN A 87 15.91 9.72 -27.00
N GLU A 88 16.49 10.74 -26.36
CA GLU A 88 16.24 11.10 -24.96
C GLU A 88 14.77 11.40 -24.67
N VAL A 89 14.15 12.27 -25.47
CA VAL A 89 12.73 12.64 -25.38
C VAL A 89 11.82 11.42 -25.47
N ILE A 90 12.14 10.55 -26.40
CA ILE A 90 11.30 9.39 -26.73
C ILE A 90 11.43 8.34 -25.62
N PHE A 91 12.64 8.15 -25.09
CA PHE A 91 12.90 7.24 -23.98
C PHE A 91 12.26 7.71 -22.67
N LEU A 92 12.33 9.01 -22.36
CA LEU A 92 11.63 9.62 -21.22
C LEU A 92 10.13 9.43 -21.33
N THR A 93 9.57 9.71 -22.51
CA THR A 93 8.14 9.50 -22.80
C THR A 93 7.74 8.04 -22.56
N ALA A 94 8.50 7.08 -23.08
CA ALA A 94 8.20 5.67 -22.92
C ALA A 94 8.33 5.21 -21.46
N SER A 95 9.35 5.67 -20.73
CA SER A 95 9.56 5.36 -19.30
C SER A 95 8.44 5.91 -18.42
N PHE A 96 8.06 7.18 -18.60
CA PHE A 96 6.95 7.80 -17.89
C PHE A 96 5.64 7.04 -18.14
N ASN A 97 5.32 6.79 -19.42
CA ASN A 97 4.09 6.10 -19.79
C ASN A 97 4.07 4.65 -19.26
N LEU A 98 5.21 3.94 -19.26
CA LEU A 98 5.31 2.60 -18.71
C LEU A 98 5.01 2.59 -17.21
N GLY A 99 5.65 3.47 -16.43
CA GLY A 99 5.38 3.61 -15.00
C GLY A 99 3.89 3.87 -14.71
N ARG A 100 3.29 4.77 -15.50
CA ARG A 100 1.87 5.12 -15.40
C ARG A 100 0.92 3.94 -15.69
N VAL A 101 1.17 3.17 -16.75
CA VAL A 101 0.29 2.04 -17.11
C VAL A 101 0.49 0.84 -16.19
N MET A 102 1.72 0.58 -15.74
CA MET A 102 2.02 -0.54 -14.83
C MET A 102 1.32 -0.39 -13.48
N HIS A 103 1.22 0.84 -12.95
CA HIS A 103 0.42 1.12 -11.75
C HIS A 103 -1.01 0.59 -11.87
N ARG A 104 -1.68 0.79 -13.02
CA ARG A 104 -3.05 0.31 -13.25
C ARG A 104 -3.15 -1.20 -13.49
N CYS A 105 -2.09 -1.83 -14.00
CA CYS A 105 -2.01 -3.29 -14.14
C CYS A 105 -2.00 -4.02 -12.78
N SER A 106 -1.55 -3.37 -11.71
CA SER A 106 -1.56 -3.92 -10.34
C SER A 106 -2.95 -3.99 -9.70
N LEU A 107 -4.01 -3.50 -10.37
CA LEU A 107 -5.39 -3.48 -9.87
C LEU A 107 -6.24 -4.67 -10.37
N GLY A 108 -5.62 -5.73 -10.91
CA GLY A 108 -6.29 -6.93 -11.45
C GLY A 108 -6.03 -8.21 -10.64
N ASN A 109 -6.65 -9.33 -10.99
CA ASN A 109 -6.48 -10.64 -10.32
C ASN A 109 -5.08 -11.25 -10.53
N ASN A 110 -4.04 -10.66 -9.95
CA ASN A 110 -2.68 -11.17 -9.98
C ASN A 110 -2.35 -11.86 -8.64
N THR A 111 -1.23 -12.60 -8.60
CA THR A 111 -0.71 -13.07 -7.31
C THR A 111 -0.03 -11.91 -6.57
N PRO A 112 -0.02 -11.89 -5.22
CA PRO A 112 0.59 -10.81 -4.45
C PRO A 112 2.05 -10.50 -4.84
N GLN A 113 2.85 -11.54 -5.10
CA GLN A 113 4.24 -11.37 -5.55
C GLN A 113 4.32 -10.72 -6.94
N ARG A 114 3.42 -11.08 -7.86
CA ARG A 114 3.39 -10.49 -9.20
C ARG A 114 2.92 -9.03 -9.17
N GLU A 115 1.97 -8.70 -8.30
CA GLU A 115 1.54 -7.32 -8.08
C GLU A 115 2.67 -6.45 -7.57
N LEU A 116 3.41 -6.95 -6.58
CA LEU A 116 4.61 -6.30 -6.07
C LEU A 116 5.66 -6.09 -7.16
N ASP A 117 5.97 -7.10 -7.97
CA ASP A 117 6.96 -6.98 -9.04
C ASP A 117 6.55 -5.91 -10.07
N ILE A 118 5.25 -5.81 -10.37
CA ILE A 118 4.67 -4.76 -11.23
C ILE A 118 4.81 -3.38 -10.57
N MET A 119 4.52 -3.25 -9.27
CA MET A 119 4.64 -1.97 -8.55
C MET A 119 6.09 -1.50 -8.45
N VAL A 120 7.02 -2.39 -8.10
CA VAL A 120 8.46 -2.10 -8.05
C VAL A 120 8.97 -1.68 -9.43
N GLY A 121 8.52 -2.36 -10.48
CA GLY A 121 8.80 -1.96 -11.86
C GLY A 121 8.30 -0.55 -12.17
N ALA A 122 7.05 -0.24 -11.81
CA ALA A 122 6.44 1.07 -12.04
C ALA A 122 7.22 2.20 -11.35
N VAL A 123 7.50 2.04 -10.04
CA VAL A 123 8.25 3.01 -9.23
C VAL A 123 9.62 3.28 -9.84
N ARG A 124 10.34 2.23 -10.24
CA ARG A 124 11.69 2.35 -10.82
C ARG A 124 11.71 3.23 -12.07
N HIS A 125 10.72 3.09 -12.96
CA HIS A 125 10.64 3.93 -14.16
C HIS A 125 10.29 5.38 -13.85
N LEU A 126 9.38 5.62 -12.89
CA LEU A 126 8.97 6.97 -12.50
C LEU A 126 10.10 7.73 -11.78
N GLN A 127 10.78 7.08 -10.82
CA GLN A 127 11.95 7.66 -10.15
C GLN A 127 13.08 7.97 -11.13
N TRP A 128 13.33 7.08 -12.09
CA TRP A 128 14.33 7.34 -13.12
C TRP A 128 14.00 8.58 -13.95
N VAL A 129 12.72 8.80 -14.33
CA VAL A 129 12.32 10.03 -15.04
C VAL A 129 12.61 11.28 -14.20
N VAL A 130 12.29 11.25 -12.89
CA VAL A 130 12.56 12.35 -11.97
C VAL A 130 14.06 12.67 -11.90
N GLU A 131 14.88 11.65 -11.63
CA GLU A 131 16.32 11.79 -11.48
C GLU A 131 16.99 12.23 -12.77
N TYR A 132 16.58 11.66 -13.90
CA TYR A 132 17.15 11.94 -15.21
C TYR A 132 16.86 13.37 -15.65
N VAL A 133 15.61 13.81 -15.54
CA VAL A 133 15.22 15.19 -15.89
C VAL A 133 15.93 16.21 -15.00
N ALA A 134 16.05 15.92 -13.70
CA ALA A 134 16.77 16.80 -12.77
C ALA A 134 18.27 16.86 -13.07
N LYS A 135 18.89 15.71 -13.38
CA LYS A 135 20.33 15.61 -13.64
C LYS A 135 20.77 16.33 -14.91
N TYR A 136 19.95 16.29 -15.96
CA TYR A 136 20.30 16.83 -17.28
C TYR A 136 19.52 18.12 -17.63
N ASP A 137 18.75 18.68 -16.69
CA ASP A 137 17.91 19.89 -16.83
C ASP A 137 17.04 19.92 -18.09
N ILE A 138 16.29 18.83 -18.30
CA ILE A 138 15.46 18.65 -19.50
C ILE A 138 14.15 19.40 -19.32
N THR A 139 14.18 20.70 -19.63
CA THR A 139 13.09 21.65 -19.37
C THR A 139 11.72 21.20 -19.90
N GLN A 140 11.68 20.54 -21.06
CA GLN A 140 10.46 20.07 -21.71
C GLN A 140 9.73 18.92 -20.96
N PHE A 141 10.37 18.27 -19.98
CA PHE A 141 9.79 17.17 -19.18
C PHE A 141 9.56 17.53 -17.70
N ARG A 142 9.58 18.82 -17.34
CA ARG A 142 9.41 19.24 -15.93
C ARG A 142 8.06 18.84 -15.36
N ASP A 143 6.99 18.93 -16.15
CA ASP A 143 5.65 18.53 -15.72
C ASP A 143 5.54 17.01 -15.55
N GLU A 144 6.06 16.22 -16.50
CA GLU A 144 6.12 14.76 -16.40
C GLU A 144 6.99 14.30 -15.23
N ALA A 145 8.10 14.99 -14.94
CA ALA A 145 8.92 14.71 -13.77
C ALA A 145 8.16 15.01 -12.47
N ARG A 146 7.42 16.12 -12.39
CA ARG A 146 6.55 16.41 -11.24
C ARG A 146 5.50 15.31 -11.06
N LEU A 147 4.78 14.97 -12.12
CA LEU A 147 3.76 13.91 -12.09
C LEU A 147 4.37 12.53 -11.77
N SER A 148 5.58 12.25 -12.25
CA SER A 148 6.30 11.02 -11.96
C SER A 148 6.62 10.91 -10.47
N LYS A 149 7.04 12.03 -9.85
CA LYS A 149 7.29 12.10 -8.42
C LYS A 149 6.02 11.87 -7.62
N GLU A 150 4.94 12.59 -7.92
CA GLU A 150 3.65 12.40 -7.26
C GLU A 150 3.15 10.96 -7.37
N LEU A 151 3.22 10.37 -8.57
CA LEU A 151 2.79 8.99 -8.79
C LEU A 151 3.72 7.96 -8.15
N SER A 152 5.04 8.22 -8.12
CA SER A 152 6.00 7.34 -7.44
C SER A 152 5.79 7.36 -5.94
N ASP A 153 5.51 8.52 -5.36
CA ASP A 153 5.27 8.68 -3.92
C ASP A 153 3.99 7.91 -3.53
N LEU A 154 2.91 8.05 -4.29
CA LEU A 154 1.66 7.27 -4.12
C LEU A 154 1.86 5.74 -4.31
N LEU A 155 2.85 5.34 -5.11
CA LEU A 155 3.19 3.93 -5.32
C LEU A 155 4.13 3.39 -4.23
N LEU A 156 5.03 4.22 -3.72
CA LEU A 156 5.95 3.93 -2.62
C LEU A 156 5.24 3.88 -1.27
N GLU A 157 4.08 4.54 -1.16
CA GLU A 157 3.13 4.32 -0.06
C GLU A 157 2.65 2.86 0.04
N LYS A 158 2.92 2.00 -0.96
CA LYS A 158 2.70 0.55 -0.85
C LYS A 158 3.90 -0.15 -0.23
N VAL A 159 3.82 -0.36 1.08
CA VAL A 159 4.70 -1.28 1.80
C VAL A 159 4.62 -2.68 1.20
N ARG A 160 5.78 -3.29 0.91
CA ARG A 160 5.83 -4.70 0.50
C ARG A 160 5.32 -5.58 1.65
N LEU A 161 4.16 -6.18 1.48
CA LEU A 161 3.63 -7.16 2.43
C LEU A 161 4.21 -8.55 2.17
N VAL A 162 4.70 -9.20 3.22
CA VAL A 162 5.22 -10.57 3.22
C VAL A 162 4.63 -11.34 4.40
N PRO A 163 4.62 -12.70 4.38
CA PRO A 163 4.20 -13.48 5.53
C PRO A 163 5.01 -13.15 6.80
N PRO A 164 4.44 -13.29 8.03
CA PRO A 164 5.10 -12.89 9.28
C PRO A 164 6.51 -13.46 9.52
N GLY A 165 6.84 -14.61 8.94
CA GLY A 165 8.17 -15.23 9.04
C GLY A 165 9.23 -14.67 8.07
N GLN A 166 8.85 -13.77 7.17
CA GLN A 166 9.69 -13.25 6.08
C GLN A 166 10.03 -11.77 6.22
N VAL A 167 9.51 -11.07 7.25
CA VAL A 167 9.92 -9.70 7.56
C VAL A 167 11.34 -9.66 8.14
N PRO A 168 12.13 -8.60 7.89
CA PRO A 168 13.43 -8.42 8.51
C PRO A 168 13.33 -8.48 10.04
N LYS A 169 14.30 -9.13 10.70
CA LYS A 169 14.36 -9.15 12.17
C LYS A 169 14.64 -7.75 12.69
N LEU A 170 13.73 -7.24 13.53
CA LEU A 170 13.79 -5.88 14.09
C LEU A 170 15.05 -5.62 14.96
N GLY A 171 15.61 -6.66 15.59
CA GLY A 171 16.77 -6.52 16.49
C GLY A 171 16.42 -5.82 17.81
N LYS A 172 17.41 -5.17 18.44
CA LYS A 172 17.25 -4.46 19.74
C LYS A 172 17.66 -2.97 19.68
N GLY A 173 17.79 -2.39 18.48
CA GLY A 173 18.16 -0.98 18.29
C GLY A 173 19.67 -0.68 18.33
N GLY A 174 20.55 -1.68 18.48
CA GLY A 174 22.00 -1.44 18.58
C GLY A 174 22.68 -0.97 17.30
N SER A 175 22.13 -1.26 16.14
CA SER A 175 22.61 -0.77 14.84
C SER A 175 21.62 0.23 14.23
N LEU A 176 22.10 1.08 13.32
CA LEU A 176 21.24 2.00 12.58
C LEU A 176 20.14 1.24 11.82
N ALA A 177 20.51 0.15 11.13
CA ALA A 177 19.55 -0.70 10.41
C ALA A 177 18.48 -1.30 11.34
N SER A 178 18.85 -1.69 12.57
CA SER A 178 17.89 -2.19 13.56
C SER A 178 16.94 -1.08 14.04
N ARG A 179 17.44 0.14 14.25
CA ARG A 179 16.59 1.30 14.61
C ARG A 179 15.62 1.65 13.48
N GLN A 180 16.12 1.74 12.24
CA GLN A 180 15.29 1.98 11.06
C GLN A 180 14.20 0.90 10.91
N ALA A 181 14.53 -0.38 11.14
CA ALA A 181 13.56 -1.47 11.06
C ALA A 181 12.47 -1.36 12.13
N ILE A 182 12.83 -1.05 13.37
CA ILE A 182 11.85 -0.87 14.46
C ILE A 182 10.94 0.31 14.15
N VAL A 183 11.49 1.50 13.81
CA VAL A 183 10.68 2.69 13.53
C VAL A 183 9.80 2.50 12.29
N HIS A 184 10.31 1.85 11.23
CA HIS A 184 9.49 1.49 10.05
C HIS A 184 8.32 0.56 10.43
N SER A 185 8.58 -0.45 11.27
CA SER A 185 7.52 -1.34 11.76
C SER A 185 6.48 -0.59 12.59
N LEU A 186 6.88 0.40 13.39
CA LEU A 186 5.94 1.24 14.13
C LEU A 186 5.11 2.10 13.18
N CYS A 187 5.72 2.75 12.18
CA CYS A 187 4.98 3.47 11.13
C CYS A 187 3.94 2.56 10.46
N HIS A 188 4.29 1.30 10.18
CA HIS A 188 3.35 0.38 9.57
C HIS A 188 2.18 0.06 10.49
N ILE A 189 2.42 -0.13 11.78
CA ILE A 189 1.38 -0.38 12.77
C ILE A 189 0.41 0.81 12.84
N GLU A 190 0.92 2.05 12.95
CA GLU A 190 0.03 3.22 13.08
C GLU A 190 -0.78 3.43 11.79
N SER A 191 -0.17 3.19 10.62
CA SER A 191 -0.89 3.22 9.34
C SER A 191 -2.08 2.25 9.32
N TRP A 192 -1.92 1.05 9.88
CA TRP A 192 -3.03 0.10 10.01
C TRP A 192 -4.03 0.50 11.09
N ALA A 193 -3.58 1.12 12.17
CA ALA A 193 -4.44 1.57 13.25
C ALA A 193 -5.42 2.66 12.80
N VAL A 194 -5.00 3.56 11.90
CA VAL A 194 -5.89 4.50 11.19
C VAL A 194 -6.99 3.75 10.45
N ASP A 195 -6.62 2.79 9.59
CA ASP A 195 -7.58 2.03 8.78
C ASP A 195 -8.54 1.19 9.65
N LEU A 196 -8.04 0.61 10.74
CA LEU A 196 -8.85 -0.17 11.69
C LEU A 196 -9.87 0.71 12.43
N SER A 197 -9.47 1.92 12.81
CA SER A 197 -10.34 2.89 13.49
C SER A 197 -11.46 3.37 12.56
N TRP A 198 -11.18 3.55 11.27
CA TRP A 198 -12.22 3.85 10.28
C TRP A 198 -13.06 2.62 9.92
N ASP A 199 -12.46 1.42 9.84
CA ASP A 199 -13.18 0.17 9.56
C ASP A 199 -14.25 -0.08 10.61
N ILE A 200 -13.93 0.08 11.90
CA ILE A 200 -14.90 -0.21 12.96
C ILE A 200 -16.09 0.76 12.93
N ILE A 201 -15.85 2.05 12.64
CA ILE A 201 -16.90 3.06 12.46
C ILE A 201 -17.78 2.70 11.27
N ALA A 202 -17.18 2.54 10.09
CA ALA A 202 -17.92 2.37 8.84
C ALA A 202 -18.66 1.03 8.79
N ARG A 203 -18.02 -0.05 9.26
CA ARG A 203 -18.54 -1.41 9.14
C ARG A 203 -19.66 -1.70 10.12
N PHE A 204 -19.51 -1.27 11.36
CA PHE A 204 -20.45 -1.63 12.42
C PHE A 204 -21.44 -0.50 12.74
N GLY A 205 -21.08 0.76 12.48
CA GLY A 205 -21.97 1.90 12.68
C GLY A 205 -23.24 1.87 11.83
N ALA A 206 -23.18 1.24 10.65
CA ALA A 206 -24.31 1.13 9.73
C ALA A 206 -25.16 -0.14 9.91
N GLN A 207 -24.80 -1.04 10.84
CA GLN A 207 -25.50 -2.31 11.03
C GLN A 207 -26.81 -2.09 11.81
N PRO A 208 -27.99 -2.41 11.25
CA PRO A 208 -29.27 -2.12 11.89
C PRO A 208 -29.47 -2.78 13.26
N ASP A 209 -28.86 -3.94 13.47
CA ASP A 209 -28.88 -4.70 14.72
C ASP A 209 -27.96 -4.14 15.80
N LEU A 210 -26.90 -3.42 15.42
CA LEU A 210 -25.95 -2.79 16.35
C LEU A 210 -26.24 -1.31 16.60
N ALA A 211 -26.73 -0.58 15.60
CA ALA A 211 -26.93 0.87 15.66
C ALA A 211 -27.69 1.37 16.91
N PRO A 212 -28.75 0.70 17.40
CA PRO A 212 -29.43 1.12 18.64
C PRO A 212 -28.55 1.10 19.90
N PHE A 213 -27.46 0.34 19.88
CA PHE A 213 -26.54 0.15 21.01
C PHE A 213 -25.25 0.96 20.88
N LEU A 214 -25.06 1.69 19.77
CA LEU A 214 -23.86 2.50 19.51
C LEU A 214 -24.19 3.99 19.66
N PRO A 215 -23.94 4.60 20.83
CA PRO A 215 -24.16 6.04 21.03
C PRO A 215 -23.12 6.88 20.26
N HIS A 216 -23.39 8.17 20.09
CA HIS A 216 -22.48 9.11 19.41
C HIS A 216 -21.03 9.05 19.94
N ALA A 217 -20.87 8.91 21.26
CA ALA A 217 -19.56 8.81 21.91
C ALA A 217 -18.70 7.63 21.39
N PHE A 218 -19.31 6.56 20.88
CA PHE A 218 -18.56 5.47 20.23
C PHE A 218 -17.80 5.96 19.01
N PHE A 219 -18.48 6.76 18.19
CA PHE A 219 -17.90 7.32 16.98
C PHE A 219 -16.87 8.39 17.30
N GLU A 220 -17.13 9.25 18.30
CA GLU A 220 -16.17 10.25 18.76
C GLU A 220 -14.87 9.62 19.26
N ASP A 221 -14.96 8.55 20.07
CA ASP A 221 -13.77 7.84 20.56
C ASP A 221 -12.93 7.32 19.37
N PHE A 222 -13.53 6.60 18.42
CA PHE A 222 -12.76 6.02 17.31
C PHE A 222 -12.31 7.04 16.25
N VAL A 223 -13.00 8.18 16.10
CA VAL A 223 -12.50 9.31 15.30
C VAL A 223 -11.28 9.93 15.98
N SER A 224 -11.30 10.08 17.32
CA SER A 224 -10.14 10.56 18.08
C SER A 224 -8.95 9.62 17.92
N VAL A 225 -9.17 8.30 18.09
CA VAL A 225 -8.10 7.30 17.86
C VAL A 225 -7.56 7.43 16.44
N ALA A 226 -8.41 7.51 15.42
CA ALA A 226 -7.94 7.66 14.03
C ALA A 226 -7.08 8.92 13.80
N ASP A 227 -7.42 10.04 14.46
CA ASP A 227 -6.64 11.29 14.38
C ASP A 227 -5.28 11.16 15.08
N ASP A 228 -5.28 10.55 16.27
CA ASP A 228 -4.06 10.27 17.03
C ASP A 228 -3.11 9.33 16.25
N GLU A 229 -3.64 8.26 15.66
CA GLU A 229 -2.84 7.32 14.85
C GLU A 229 -2.27 7.96 13.58
N CYS A 230 -3.04 8.84 12.92
CA CYS A 230 -2.53 9.65 11.81
C CYS A 230 -1.35 10.51 12.25
N ARG A 231 -1.45 11.15 13.42
CA ARG A 231 -0.39 11.97 13.97
C ARG A 231 0.82 11.13 14.40
N HIS A 232 0.61 9.98 15.03
CA HIS A 232 1.67 9.02 15.37
C HIS A 232 2.44 8.58 14.13
N PHE A 233 1.73 8.18 13.07
CA PHE A 233 2.32 7.82 11.79
C PHE A 233 3.23 8.93 11.26
N LEU A 234 2.73 10.17 11.18
CA LEU A 234 3.49 11.29 10.64
C LEU A 234 4.74 11.62 11.48
N LEU A 235 4.64 11.53 12.81
CA LEU A 235 5.78 11.76 13.71
C LEU A 235 6.85 10.67 13.55
N LEU A 236 6.43 9.40 13.47
CA LEU A 236 7.34 8.27 13.27
C LEU A 236 7.96 8.27 11.87
N GLU A 237 7.21 8.66 10.84
CA GLU A 237 7.70 8.77 9.47
C GLU A 237 8.77 9.86 9.37
N ALA A 238 8.52 11.03 9.98
CA ALA A 238 9.51 12.10 10.09
C ALA A 238 10.76 11.63 10.85
N ARG A 239 10.59 10.86 11.93
CA ARG A 239 11.72 10.25 12.66
C ARG A 239 12.49 9.25 11.79
N LEU A 240 11.80 8.41 11.05
CA LEU A 240 12.39 7.42 10.14
C LEU A 240 13.22 8.10 9.04
N ARG A 241 12.73 9.22 8.50
CA ARG A 241 13.47 10.08 7.56
C ARG A 241 14.73 10.65 8.19
N ALA A 242 14.67 11.14 9.42
CA ALA A 242 15.84 11.63 10.14
C ALA A 242 16.90 10.54 10.38
N LEU A 243 16.48 9.27 10.51
CA LEU A 243 17.36 8.11 10.56
C LEU A 243 17.90 7.68 9.17
N GLY A 244 17.56 8.38 8.09
CA GLY A 244 18.03 8.08 6.73
C GLY A 244 17.27 6.95 6.02
N SER A 245 16.01 6.69 6.42
CA SER A 245 15.12 5.71 5.76
C SER A 245 13.77 6.36 5.41
N HIS A 246 12.78 5.59 4.95
CA HIS A 246 11.42 6.07 4.68
C HIS A 246 10.40 4.94 4.86
N TYR A 247 9.13 5.28 5.06
CA TYR A 247 8.06 4.29 5.08
C TYR A 247 7.96 3.60 3.71
N GLY A 248 7.75 2.29 3.69
CA GLY A 248 7.87 1.47 2.47
C GLY A 248 9.27 0.97 2.11
N ALA A 249 10.35 1.48 2.74
CA ALA A 249 11.72 1.02 2.46
C ALA A 249 12.00 -0.43 2.87
N LEU A 250 11.24 -0.96 3.83
CA LEU A 250 11.32 -2.33 4.31
C LEU A 250 9.99 -3.06 4.07
N ALA A 251 10.07 -4.38 3.93
CA ALA A 251 8.88 -5.21 3.89
C ALA A 251 8.24 -5.29 5.28
N ALA A 252 6.91 -5.39 5.31
CA ALA A 252 6.13 -5.59 6.52
C ALA A 252 5.15 -6.76 6.36
N HIS A 253 4.36 -7.06 7.38
CA HIS A 253 3.40 -8.16 7.35
C HIS A 253 1.99 -7.67 7.66
N ASP A 254 1.00 -8.36 7.10
CA ASP A 254 -0.41 -7.95 7.17
C ASP A 254 -1.15 -8.49 8.41
N GLY A 255 -0.43 -8.63 9.52
CA GLY A 255 -0.89 -9.43 10.66
C GLY A 255 -2.14 -8.85 11.34
N LEU A 256 -2.20 -7.52 11.41
CA LEU A 256 -3.34 -6.78 11.98
C LEU A 256 -4.57 -6.90 11.07
N TRP A 257 -4.43 -6.74 9.75
CA TRP A 257 -5.58 -6.87 8.85
C TRP A 257 -6.07 -8.31 8.69
N GLU A 258 -5.18 -9.29 8.71
CA GLU A 258 -5.59 -10.70 8.75
C GLU A 258 -6.45 -10.99 9.98
N SER A 259 -6.07 -10.41 11.13
CA SER A 259 -6.87 -10.48 12.36
C SER A 259 -8.19 -9.74 12.23
N ALA A 260 -8.14 -8.58 11.57
CA ALA A 260 -9.29 -7.78 11.27
C ALA A 260 -10.32 -8.49 10.39
N ALA A 261 -9.88 -9.11 9.31
CA ALA A 261 -10.73 -9.86 8.40
C ALA A 261 -11.43 -11.02 9.11
N ARG A 262 -10.73 -11.71 10.03
CA ARG A 262 -11.32 -12.79 10.84
C ARG A 262 -12.41 -12.29 11.80
N THR A 263 -12.31 -11.05 12.28
CA THR A 263 -13.28 -10.46 13.22
C THR A 263 -14.32 -9.56 12.57
N ALA A 264 -14.21 -9.32 11.26
CA ALA A 264 -15.06 -8.38 10.50
C ALA A 264 -16.58 -8.61 10.61
N HIS A 265 -17.00 -9.79 11.03
CA HIS A 265 -18.40 -10.18 11.12
C HIS A 265 -19.03 -9.94 12.52
N LYS A 266 -18.25 -9.57 13.54
CA LYS A 266 -18.75 -9.39 14.92
C LYS A 266 -18.03 -8.26 15.67
N LEU A 267 -18.75 -7.19 16.00
CA LEU A 267 -18.20 -6.04 16.72
C LEU A 267 -17.56 -6.39 18.08
N PRO A 268 -18.15 -7.25 18.95
CA PRO A 268 -17.48 -7.63 20.20
C PRO A 268 -16.16 -8.39 19.96
N ALA A 269 -16.08 -9.20 18.90
CA ALA A 269 -14.84 -9.89 18.53
C ALA A 269 -13.80 -8.90 18.02
N ARG A 270 -14.21 -7.94 17.19
CA ARG A 270 -13.37 -6.83 16.71
C ARG A 270 -12.75 -6.05 17.87
N LEU A 271 -13.58 -5.59 18.80
CA LEU A 271 -13.15 -4.83 19.98
C LEU A 271 -12.21 -5.65 20.87
N ALA A 272 -12.56 -6.91 21.15
CA ALA A 272 -11.74 -7.75 22.01
C ALA A 272 -10.37 -8.07 21.41
N VAL A 273 -10.30 -8.36 20.11
CA VAL A 273 -9.04 -8.76 19.46
C VAL A 273 -8.19 -7.56 19.11
N GLU A 274 -8.71 -6.60 18.36
CA GLU A 274 -7.92 -5.45 17.90
C GLU A 274 -7.78 -4.41 19.03
N HIS A 275 -8.89 -3.82 19.47
CA HIS A 275 -8.83 -2.64 20.34
C HIS A 275 -8.59 -2.94 21.84
N CYS A 276 -8.55 -4.22 22.23
CA CYS A 276 -8.15 -4.62 23.58
C CYS A 276 -6.84 -5.40 23.55
N VAL A 277 -6.78 -6.54 22.86
CA VAL A 277 -5.59 -7.42 22.92
C VAL A 277 -4.42 -6.86 22.13
N HIS A 278 -4.62 -6.32 20.92
CA HIS A 278 -3.52 -5.75 20.16
C HIS A 278 -2.99 -4.46 20.81
N GLU A 279 -3.87 -3.58 21.28
CA GLU A 279 -3.45 -2.37 22.02
C GLU A 279 -2.69 -2.69 23.30
N ALA A 280 -3.22 -3.60 24.14
CA ALA A 280 -2.54 -3.99 25.36
C ALA A 280 -1.16 -4.61 25.09
N ARG A 281 -1.03 -5.39 24.01
CA ARG A 281 0.27 -5.93 23.59
C ARG A 281 1.23 -4.84 23.11
N GLY A 282 0.73 -3.78 22.49
CA GLY A 282 1.51 -2.58 22.16
C GLY A 282 2.04 -1.92 23.42
N LEU A 283 1.15 -1.63 24.37
CA LEU A 283 1.49 -1.05 25.68
C LEU A 283 2.49 -1.89 26.48
N ASP A 284 2.38 -3.22 26.46
CA ASP A 284 3.32 -4.11 27.15
C ASP A 284 4.74 -4.07 26.53
N ARG A 285 4.84 -3.77 25.23
CA ARG A 285 6.11 -3.78 24.48
C ARG A 285 6.81 -2.43 24.47
N LEU A 286 6.04 -1.33 24.42
CA LEU A 286 6.58 0.03 24.27
C LEU A 286 7.64 0.40 25.32
N PRO A 287 7.46 0.12 26.63
CA PRO A 287 8.47 0.45 27.64
C PRO A 287 9.84 -0.19 27.36
N ALA A 288 9.86 -1.47 27.02
CA ALA A 288 11.10 -2.17 26.67
C ALA A 288 11.72 -1.62 25.37
N THR A 289 10.89 -1.21 24.41
CA THR A 289 11.33 -0.57 23.16
C THR A 289 11.96 0.80 23.42
N ILE A 290 11.33 1.63 24.26
CA ILE A 290 11.86 2.93 24.72
C ILE A 290 13.23 2.75 25.38
N ASP A 291 13.33 1.84 26.34
CA ASP A 291 14.59 1.53 27.02
C ASP A 291 15.67 1.03 26.07
N ASN A 292 15.30 0.26 25.04
CA ASN A 292 16.23 -0.18 24.02
C ASN A 292 16.76 1.00 23.19
N PHE A 293 15.92 1.92 22.73
CA PHE A 293 16.37 3.09 21.96
C PHE A 293 17.31 3.97 22.79
N ARG A 294 16.93 4.28 24.03
CA ARG A 294 17.73 5.06 24.98
C ARG A 294 19.10 4.42 25.23
N ARG A 295 19.14 3.12 25.55
CA ARG A 295 20.40 2.40 25.77
C ARG A 295 21.32 2.33 24.55
N ASN A 296 20.77 2.46 23.35
CA ASN A 296 21.55 2.43 22.10
C ASN A 296 21.79 3.85 21.51
N GLY A 297 21.57 4.90 22.31
CA GLY A 297 21.94 6.28 21.96
C GLY A 297 20.98 6.97 21.00
N ASP A 298 19.73 6.52 20.90
CA ASP A 298 18.68 7.16 20.10
C ASP A 298 17.61 7.78 21.02
N GLU A 299 18.02 8.83 21.74
CA GLU A 299 17.16 9.51 22.71
C GLU A 299 15.97 10.20 22.04
N GLU A 300 16.13 10.71 20.82
CA GLU A 300 15.06 11.35 20.07
C GLU A 300 13.88 10.39 19.82
N THR A 301 14.17 9.15 19.40
CA THR A 301 13.12 8.14 19.23
C THR A 301 12.53 7.74 20.59
N ALA A 302 13.35 7.57 21.62
CA ALA A 302 12.88 7.19 22.97
C ALA A 302 11.90 8.24 23.54
N VAL A 303 12.24 9.52 23.44
CA VAL A 303 11.39 10.64 23.91
C VAL A 303 10.10 10.73 23.10
N LEU A 304 10.14 10.56 21.78
CA LEU A 304 8.92 10.55 20.96
C LEU A 304 7.95 9.47 21.42
N LEU A 305 8.44 8.24 21.62
CA LEU A 305 7.62 7.12 22.09
C LEU A 305 7.10 7.34 23.51
N GLU A 306 7.94 7.85 24.42
CA GLU A 306 7.61 8.00 25.84
C GLU A 306 6.68 9.17 26.12
N ALA A 307 6.90 10.32 25.46
CA ALA A 307 6.21 11.56 25.78
C ALA A 307 4.93 11.77 24.96
N VAL A 308 4.79 11.11 23.81
CA VAL A 308 3.66 11.30 22.89
C VAL A 308 2.88 10.00 22.70
N ILE A 309 3.49 9.00 22.05
CA ILE A 309 2.75 7.80 21.62
C ILE A 309 2.24 7.00 22.82
N TYR A 310 3.13 6.62 23.75
CA TYR A 310 2.77 5.77 24.88
C TYR A 310 1.58 6.27 25.73
N PRO A 311 1.51 7.55 26.17
CA PRO A 311 0.36 8.02 26.93
C PRO A 311 -0.95 8.06 26.11
N GLU A 312 -0.87 8.27 24.80
CA GLU A 312 -2.03 8.32 23.90
C GLU A 312 -2.58 6.90 23.65
N GLU A 313 -1.70 5.90 23.47
CA GLU A 313 -2.08 4.48 23.36
C GLU A 313 -2.85 3.94 24.57
N VAL A 314 -2.62 4.49 25.77
CA VAL A 314 -3.40 4.13 26.97
C VAL A 314 -4.87 4.49 26.77
N THR A 315 -5.14 5.63 26.12
CA THR A 315 -6.51 6.08 25.85
C THR A 315 -7.17 5.26 24.74
N HIS A 316 -6.40 4.81 23.74
CA HIS A 316 -6.88 3.92 22.68
C HIS A 316 -7.33 2.57 23.25
N CYS A 317 -6.47 1.93 24.05
CA CYS A 317 -6.82 0.69 24.76
C CYS A 317 -8.02 0.89 25.69
N ALA A 318 -8.12 2.04 26.36
CA ALA A 318 -9.26 2.34 27.23
C ALA A 318 -10.57 2.45 26.44
N ALA A 319 -10.57 3.02 25.22
CA ALA A 319 -11.73 3.07 24.34
C ALA A 319 -12.21 1.65 23.96
N GLY A 320 -11.29 0.76 23.53
CA GLY A 320 -11.63 -0.62 23.22
C GLY A 320 -12.29 -1.36 24.39
N VAL A 321 -11.72 -1.25 25.59
CA VAL A 321 -12.27 -1.85 26.81
C VAL A 321 -13.62 -1.24 27.18
N ARG A 322 -13.79 0.08 27.05
CA ARG A 322 -15.03 0.79 27.35
C ARG A 322 -16.18 0.25 26.49
N TRP A 323 -15.97 0.19 25.18
CA TRP A 323 -17.02 -0.23 24.25
C TRP A 323 -17.31 -1.72 24.30
N LEU A 324 -16.31 -2.56 24.60
CA LEU A 324 -16.55 -3.98 24.83
C LEU A 324 -17.43 -4.20 26.08
N LYS A 325 -17.16 -3.47 27.18
CA LYS A 325 -17.98 -3.52 28.40
C LYS A 325 -19.40 -3.00 28.16
N HIS A 326 -19.53 -1.90 27.41
CA HIS A 326 -20.83 -1.32 27.04
C HIS A 326 -21.71 -2.33 26.30
N LEU A 327 -21.17 -2.98 25.26
CA LEU A 327 -21.91 -3.99 24.49
C LEU A 327 -22.29 -5.20 25.34
N PHE A 328 -21.39 -5.66 26.21
CA PHE A 328 -21.70 -6.78 27.11
C PHE A 328 -22.80 -6.42 28.10
N GLN A 329 -22.80 -5.20 28.63
CA GLN A 329 -23.85 -4.73 29.52
C GLN A 329 -25.19 -4.63 28.79
N ALA A 330 -25.21 -4.02 27.60
CA ALA A 330 -26.41 -3.93 26.78
C ALA A 330 -27.02 -5.31 26.48
N ALA A 331 -26.18 -6.29 26.14
CA ALA A 331 -26.62 -7.66 25.89
C ALA A 331 -27.23 -8.34 27.13
N ARG A 332 -26.75 -8.02 28.34
CA ARG A 332 -27.32 -8.55 29.60
C ARG A 332 -28.67 -7.93 29.94
N ASP A 333 -28.87 -6.67 29.59
CA ASP A 333 -30.11 -5.94 29.89
C ASP A 333 -31.24 -6.33 28.94
N MET A 334 -30.90 -6.86 27.75
CA MET A 334 -31.83 -7.58 26.90
C MET A 334 -32.13 -8.96 27.51
N LYS A 335 -33.22 -9.05 28.29
CA LYS A 335 -33.70 -10.36 28.79
C LYS A 335 -33.86 -11.34 27.62
N PRO A 336 -33.37 -12.58 27.72
CA PRO A 336 -33.65 -13.58 26.69
C PRO A 336 -35.16 -13.81 26.60
N ASP A 337 -35.68 -13.90 25.38
CA ASP A 337 -37.06 -14.33 25.16
C ASP A 337 -37.19 -15.78 25.65
N PRO A 338 -38.03 -16.07 26.67
CA PRO A 338 -38.20 -17.42 27.18
C PRO A 338 -38.62 -18.43 26.10
N SER A 339 -39.18 -17.99 24.97
CA SER A 339 -39.57 -18.87 23.87
C SER A 339 -38.39 -19.39 23.04
N GLN A 340 -37.19 -18.80 23.15
CA GLN A 340 -35.99 -19.26 22.43
C GLN A 340 -35.17 -20.31 23.21
N LEU A 341 -35.59 -20.62 24.45
CA LEU A 341 -34.94 -21.62 25.30
C LEU A 341 -35.56 -23.03 25.19
N GLN A 342 -36.59 -23.24 24.35
CA GLN A 342 -37.32 -24.52 24.27
C GLN A 342 -36.78 -25.55 23.26
N ASP A 343 -35.79 -25.22 22.43
CA ASP A 343 -35.37 -26.11 21.34
C ASP A 343 -34.18 -27.06 21.67
N SER A 344 -33.73 -27.15 22.93
CA SER A 344 -32.59 -28.04 23.29
C SER A 344 -32.90 -29.20 24.23
N GLU A 345 -34.14 -29.42 24.66
CA GLU A 345 -34.52 -30.58 25.51
C GLU A 345 -35.30 -31.68 24.76
N GLY A 346 -35.23 -31.68 23.42
CA GLY A 346 -36.03 -32.55 22.56
C GLY A 346 -35.25 -33.51 21.64
N MET A 347 -34.11 -34.06 22.05
CA MET A 347 -33.54 -35.24 21.39
C MET A 347 -33.14 -36.29 22.44
N GLY A 348 -34.18 -36.95 22.95
CA GLY A 348 -34.05 -38.18 23.71
C GLY A 348 -33.54 -39.34 22.86
N THR A 349 -32.78 -40.21 23.52
CA THR A 349 -32.83 -41.68 23.40
C THR A 349 -33.49 -42.24 22.13
N GLN A 350 -32.67 -42.78 21.24
CA GLN A 350 -32.76 -44.17 20.76
C GLN A 350 -31.42 -44.63 20.19
#